data_AF-A0A3C1B5W9-F1
#
_entry.id   AF-A0A3C1B5W9-F1
#
_cell.length_a   1.000
_cell.length_b   1.000
_cell.length_c   1.000
_cell.angle_alpha   90.00
_cell.angle_beta   90.00
_cell.angle_gamma   90.00
#
_symmetry.space_group_name_H-M   'P 1'
#
loop_
_entity.id
_entity.type
_entity.pdbx_description
1 polymer ?
#
loop_
_entity_poly.entity_id
_entity_poly.type
_entity_poly.pdbx_seq_one_letter_code
_entity_poly.pdbx_strand_id
1 'polypeptide(L)'
;MPVYNAPIQDISFLLNDVLKLQQQDIPGYDALEPELLQAILEEGGKLASEVLAPLNASGDREGCHLENGVVRTPKGFKDAFDQVKDGGWTGLDCD
;
A
#
# COMPACT_ATOMS: atom_id res chain seq x y z
N MET A 1 -8.41 -18.21 -5.11
CA MET A 1 -8.60 -16.77 -4.82
C MET A 1 -7.88 -16.00 -5.91
N PRO A 2 -8.42 -14.88 -6.41
CA PRO A 2 -7.70 -14.07 -7.38
C PRO A 2 -6.37 -13.59 -6.76
N VAL A 3 -5.31 -13.65 -7.55
CA VAL A 3 -3.99 -13.12 -7.18
C VAL A 3 -4.02 -11.62 -7.49
N TYR A 4 -3.64 -10.79 -6.52
CA TYR A 4 -3.41 -9.37 -6.77
C TYR A 4 -1.98 -9.21 -7.31
N ASN A 5 -1.85 -8.54 -8.45
CA ASN A 5 -0.57 -8.19 -9.05
C ASN A 5 -0.50 -6.67 -9.16
N ALA A 6 0.37 -6.04 -8.37
CA ALA A 6 0.53 -4.59 -8.37
C ALA A 6 1.04 -4.11 -9.76
N PRO A 7 0.36 -3.15 -10.41
CA PRO A 7 0.73 -2.68 -11.76
C PRO A 7 1.89 -1.67 -11.71
N ILE A 8 3.00 -2.04 -11.07
CA ILE A 8 4.14 -1.15 -10.82
C ILE A 8 4.68 -0.55 -12.11
N GLN A 9 4.76 -1.34 -13.19
CA GLN A 9 5.27 -0.87 -14.48
C GLN A 9 4.44 0.27 -15.06
N ASP A 10 3.11 0.18 -14.97
CA ASP A 10 2.20 1.20 -15.51
C ASP A 10 2.26 2.48 -14.65
N ILE A 11 2.33 2.32 -13.32
CA ILE A 11 2.49 3.45 -12.40
C ILE A 11 3.83 4.15 -12.63
N SER A 12 4.94 3.40 -12.74
CA SER A 12 6.26 3.98 -13.03
C SER A 12 6.30 4.70 -14.37
N PHE A 13 5.65 4.16 -15.41
CA PHE A 13 5.53 4.83 -16.71
C PHE A 13 4.77 6.16 -16.59
N LEU A 14 3.63 6.18 -15.89
CA LEU A 14 2.87 7.41 -15.68
C LEU A 14 3.70 8.47 -14.95
N LEU A 15 4.40 8.09 -13.89
CA LEU A 15 5.17 9.03 -13.07
C LEU A 15 6.42 9.57 -13.80
N ASN A 16 7.14 8.71 -14.52
CA ASN A 16 8.42 9.08 -15.15
C ASN A 16 8.24 9.62 -16.58
N ASP A 17 7.46 8.96 -17.43
CA ASP A 17 7.41 9.26 -18.86
C ASP A 17 6.30 10.25 -19.22
N VAL A 18 5.14 10.13 -18.56
CA VAL A 18 3.97 10.97 -18.83
C VAL A 18 4.00 12.25 -18.01
N LEU A 19 4.06 12.12 -16.68
CA LEU A 19 4.02 13.24 -15.75
C LEU A 19 5.39 13.88 -15.54
N LYS A 20 6.46 13.13 -15.80
CA LYS A 20 7.85 13.59 -15.72
C LYS A 20 8.12 14.30 -14.39
N LEU A 21 7.89 13.61 -13.27
CA LEU A 21 7.99 14.18 -11.92
C LEU A 21 9.26 15.03 -11.72
N GLN A 22 10.40 14.51 -12.17
CA GLN A 22 11.72 15.13 -12.07
C GLN A 22 11.86 16.46 -12.86
N GLN A 23 10.92 16.79 -13.74
CA GLN A 23 10.89 18.02 -14.53
C GLN A 23 9.89 19.04 -13.99
N GLN A 24 9.12 18.67 -12.95
CA GLN A 24 8.12 19.55 -12.36
C GLN A 24 8.75 20.38 -11.23
N ASP A 25 8.42 21.66 -11.19
CA ASP A 25 8.81 22.56 -10.09
C ASP A 25 7.78 22.48 -8.95
N ILE A 26 7.67 21.29 -8.37
CA ILE A 26 6.77 21.00 -7.24
C ILE A 26 7.64 20.67 -6.02
N PRO A 27 7.48 21.38 -4.90
CA PRO A 27 8.24 21.10 -3.67
C PRO A 27 8.13 19.62 -3.26
N GLY A 28 9.28 18.99 -3.02
CA GLY A 28 9.37 17.59 -2.58
C GLY A 28 9.52 16.57 -3.72
N TYR A 29 9.24 16.93 -4.98
CA TYR A 29 9.43 16.00 -6.11
C TYR A 29 10.91 15.78 -6.43
N ASP A 30 11.76 16.74 -6.11
CA ASP A 30 13.22 16.63 -6.15
C ASP A 30 13.76 15.57 -5.20
N ALA A 31 13.05 15.27 -4.10
CA ALA A 31 13.42 14.18 -3.20
C ALA A 31 13.00 12.78 -3.72
N LEU A 32 12.09 12.70 -4.70
CA LEU A 32 11.55 11.45 -5.26
C LEU A 32 12.39 10.94 -6.43
N GLU A 33 13.68 10.74 -6.21
CA GLU A 33 14.61 10.19 -7.20
C GLU A 33 14.10 8.87 -7.80
N PRO A 34 14.37 8.56 -9.08
CA PRO A 34 13.77 7.40 -9.76
C PRO A 34 13.98 6.06 -9.05
N GLU A 35 15.15 5.86 -8.43
CA GLU A 35 15.48 4.65 -7.67
C GLU A 35 14.66 4.55 -6.38
N LEU A 36 14.50 5.66 -5.66
CA LEU A 36 13.67 5.72 -4.45
C LEU A 36 12.21 5.48 -4.79
N LEU A 37 11.71 6.13 -5.84
CA LEU A 37 10.34 5.96 -6.30
C LEU A 37 10.06 4.49 -6.67
N GLN A 38 10.96 3.86 -7.43
CA GLN A 38 10.82 2.46 -7.81
C GLN A 38 10.81 1.54 -6.58
N ALA A 39 11.70 1.76 -5.61
CA ALA A 39 11.75 0.98 -4.38
C ALA A 39 10.46 1.11 -3.55
N ILE A 40 9.89 2.31 -3.44
CA ILE A 40 8.61 2.56 -2.75
C ILE A 40 7.48 1.78 -3.43
N LEU A 41 7.41 1.82 -4.76
CA LEU A 41 6.38 1.11 -5.53
C LEU A 41 6.50 -0.41 -5.40
N GLU A 42 7.73 -0.94 -5.40
CA GLU A 42 8.00 -2.38 -5.23
C GLU A 42 7.62 -2.88 -3.84
N GLU A 43 8.06 -2.21 -2.78
CA GLU A 43 7.74 -2.61 -1.41
C GLU A 43 6.24 -2.44 -1.10
N GLY A 44 5.61 -1.37 -1.60
CA GLY A 44 4.16 -1.18 -1.48
C GLY A 44 3.38 -2.25 -2.25
N GLY A 45 3.84 -2.61 -3.45
CA GLY A 45 3.26 -3.69 -4.24
C GLY A 45 3.39 -5.06 -3.58
N LYS A 46 4.54 -5.32 -2.94
CA LYS A 46 4.79 -6.54 -2.18
C LYS A 46 3.86 -6.64 -0.96
N LEU A 47 3.75 -5.57 -0.17
CA LEU A 47 2.82 -5.51 0.97
C LEU A 47 1.37 -5.80 0.51
N ALA A 48 0.93 -5.15 -0.56
CA ALA A 48 -0.42 -5.34 -1.10
C ALA A 48 -0.65 -6.78 -1.57
N SER A 49 0.34 -7.39 -2.22
CA SER A 49 0.20 -8.73 -2.84
C SER A 49 0.38 -9.88 -1.85
N GLU A 50 1.33 -9.75 -0.92
CA GLU A 50 1.73 -10.84 -0.01
C GLU A 50 1.01 -10.78 1.35
N VAL A 51 0.59 -9.58 1.79
CA VAL A 51 -0.03 -9.39 3.12
C VAL A 51 -1.51 -9.07 3.00
N LEU A 52 -1.88 -8.06 2.20
CA LEU A 52 -3.26 -7.55 2.18
C LEU A 52 -4.20 -8.41 1.34
N ALA A 53 -3.82 -8.71 0.10
CA ALA A 53 -4.67 -9.45 -0.84
C ALA A 53 -5.10 -10.84 -0.35
N PRO A 54 -4.24 -11.66 0.32
CA PRO A 54 -4.63 -12.96 0.83
C PRO A 54 -5.75 -12.91 1.88
N LEU A 55 -5.87 -11.80 2.61
CA LEU A 55 -6.89 -11.61 3.64
C LEU A 55 -8.25 -11.20 3.08
N ASN A 56 -8.34 -10.82 1.80
CA ASN A 56 -9.54 -10.22 1.23
C ASN A 56 -10.75 -11.16 1.30
N ALA A 57 -10.64 -12.40 0.81
CA ALA A 57 -11.78 -13.31 0.80
C ALA A 57 -12.11 -13.91 2.18
N SER A 58 -11.13 -14.09 3.06
CA SER A 58 -11.41 -14.51 4.44
C SER A 58 -12.06 -13.40 5.24
N GLY A 59 -11.62 -12.15 5.04
CA GLY A 59 -12.19 -10.97 5.67
C GLY A 59 -13.65 -10.76 5.30
N ASP A 60 -13.98 -10.89 4.01
CA ASP A 60 -15.37 -10.82 3.52
C ASP A 60 -16.29 -11.88 4.13
N ARG A 61 -15.80 -13.12 4.26
CA ARG A 61 -16.59 -14.23 4.82
C ARG A 61 -16.80 -14.13 6.33
N GLU A 62 -15.79 -13.68 7.06
CA GLU A 62 -15.84 -13.58 8.52
C GLU A 62 -16.62 -12.33 8.95
N GLY A 63 -16.33 -11.19 8.33
CA GLY A 63 -16.90 -9.89 8.69
C GLY A 63 -16.44 -9.40 10.06
N CYS A 64 -16.94 -8.23 10.45
CA CYS A 64 -16.72 -7.69 11.79
C CYS A 64 -17.82 -8.15 12.75
N HIS A 65 -17.48 -8.32 14.02
CA HIS A 65 -18.44 -8.63 15.08
C HIS A 65 -18.45 -7.54 16.14
N LEU A 66 -19.63 -7.14 16.60
CA LEU A 66 -19.80 -6.25 17.74
C LEU A 66 -20.13 -7.08 18.99
N GLU A 67 -19.27 -7.02 19.99
CA GLU A 67 -19.44 -7.72 21.26
C GLU A 67 -19.23 -6.75 22.41
N ASN A 68 -20.26 -6.53 23.23
CA ASN A 68 -20.18 -5.70 24.45
C ASN A 68 -19.57 -4.29 24.21
N GLY A 69 -19.90 -3.67 23.07
CA GLY A 69 -19.39 -2.36 22.68
C GLY A 69 -18.01 -2.37 22.03
N VAL A 70 -17.39 -3.53 21.83
CA VAL A 70 -16.10 -3.68 21.15
C VAL A 70 -16.31 -4.31 19.77
N VAL A 71 -15.80 -3.66 18.72
CA VAL A 71 -15.77 -4.22 17.37
C VAL A 71 -14.52 -5.08 17.19
N ARG A 72 -14.70 -6.32 16.75
CA ARG A 72 -13.63 -7.26 16.40
C ARG A 72 -13.55 -7.38 14.89
N THR A 73 -12.36 -7.16 14.34
CA THR A 73 -12.06 -7.33 12.92
C THR A 73 -11.77 -8.79 12.59
N PRO A 74 -11.91 -9.21 11.31
CA PRO A 74 -11.56 -10.54 10.89
C PRO A 74 -10.14 -10.97 11.27
N LYS A 75 -9.93 -12.28 11.38
CA LYS A 75 -8.62 -12.85 11.65
C LYS A 75 -7.57 -12.37 10.65
N GLY A 76 -6.39 -12.00 11.15
CA GLY A 76 -5.25 -11.55 10.35
C GLY A 76 -5.22 -10.05 10.06
N PHE A 77 -6.35 -9.34 10.17
CA PHE A 77 -6.40 -7.90 9.86
C PHE A 77 -5.57 -7.06 10.85
N LYS A 78 -5.55 -7.43 12.14
CA LYS A 78 -4.73 -6.73 13.14
C LYS A 78 -3.24 -6.87 12.84
N ASP A 79 -2.78 -8.08 12.51
CA ASP A 79 -1.38 -8.35 12.21
C ASP A 79 -0.94 -7.71 10.89
N ALA A 80 -1.83 -7.70 9.88
CA ALA A 80 -1.59 -6.97 8.64
C ALA A 80 -1.52 -5.45 8.88
N PHE A 81 -2.41 -4.91 9.72
CA PHE A 81 -2.38 -3.49 10.07
C PHE A 81 -1.10 -3.11 10.82
N ASP A 82 -0.61 -3.98 11.72
CA ASP A 82 0.68 -3.74 12.38
C ASP A 82 1.82 -3.68 11.36
N GLN A 83 1.85 -4.54 10.34
CA GLN A 83 2.85 -4.46 9.26
C GLN A 83 2.74 -3.17 8.43
N VAL A 84 1.52 -2.73 8.11
CA VAL A 84 1.29 -1.46 7.39
C VAL A 84 1.81 -0.28 8.23
N LYS A 85 1.47 -0.24 9.51
CA LYS A 85 1.86 0.81 10.46
C LYS A 85 3.37 0.81 10.72
N ASP A 86 3.95 -0.36 11.00
CA ASP A 86 5.38 -0.49 11.30
C ASP A 86 6.26 -0.21 10.06
N GLY A 87 5.72 -0.41 8.85
CA GLY A 87 6.34 0.00 7.60
C GLY A 87 6.21 1.49 7.27
N GLY A 88 5.53 2.29 8.11
CA GLY A 88 5.35 3.73 7.90
C GLY A 88 4.34 4.10 6.80
N TRP A 89 3.67 3.13 6.19
CA TRP A 89 2.76 3.34 5.05
C TRP A 89 1.55 4.23 5.38
N THR A 90 1.20 4.36 6.67
CA THR A 90 0.11 5.24 7.13
C THR A 90 0.47 6.72 7.18
N GLY A 91 1.73 7.08 6.94
CA GLY A 91 2.23 8.46 6.99
C GLY A 91 3.12 8.80 5.80
N LEU A 92 2.92 8.17 4.65
CA LEU A 92 3.78 8.32 3.47
C LEU A 92 3.86 9.78 2.97
N ASP A 93 2.77 10.53 3.08
CA ASP A 93 2.61 11.91 2.62
C ASP A 93 2.45 12.91 3.78
N CYS A 94 2.74 12.49 5.01
CA CYS A 94 2.56 13.31 6.21
C CYS A 94 3.88 13.94 6.66
N ASP A 95 3.80 15.18 7.13
CA ASP A 95 4.88 15.90 7.85
C ASP A 95 4.91 15.55 9.35
#